data_AF-A0A5E7MHS6-F1
#
_entry.id   AF-A0A5E7MHS6-F1
#
_cell.length_a   1.000
_cell.length_b   1.000
_cell.length_c   1.000
_cell.angle_alpha   90.00
_cell.angle_beta   90.00
_cell.angle_gamma   90.00
#
_symmetry.space_group_name_H-M   'P 1'
#
loop_
_entity.id
_entity.type
_entity.pdbx_description
1 polymer ?
#
loop_
_entity_poly.entity_id
_entity_poly.type
_entity_poly.pdbx_seq_one_letter_code
_entity_poly.pdbx_strand_id
1 'polypeptide(L)'
;MTEDQLNAALQAEYLHLQKTIEDFDSRALTIKAWSVTFGLVSIAGAFASHSYIPFLISSMSTAIFWLLETQWKLFQICYSSRSSLIEEHFRGKAKVEHPFQIGSSWSTAWKAIRTQKLKQVPLWPHVALPHAFVMILGILLFFLSITHVIDLDAP
;
A
#
# COMPACT_ATOMS: atom_id res chain seq x y z
N MET A 1 -2.24 34.49 -17.19
CA MET A 1 -0.96 33.76 -17.15
C MET A 1 -0.52 33.53 -18.57
N THR A 2 0.73 33.83 -18.92
CA THR A 2 1.27 33.51 -20.25
C THR A 2 1.48 32.01 -20.40
N GLU A 3 1.69 31.52 -21.62
CA GLU A 3 1.97 30.11 -21.88
C GLU A 3 3.25 29.64 -21.16
N ASP A 4 4.31 30.47 -21.18
CA ASP A 4 5.55 30.15 -20.46
C ASP A 4 5.33 30.07 -18.94
N GLN A 5 4.54 30.98 -18.38
CA GLN A 5 4.18 30.95 -16.96
C GLN A 5 3.34 29.71 -16.61
N LEU A 6 2.43 29.30 -17.49
CA LEU A 6 1.63 28.09 -17.34
C LEU A 6 2.53 26.85 -17.34
N ASN A 7 3.42 26.74 -18.32
CA ASN A 7 4.33 25.61 -18.46
C ASN A 7 5.26 25.51 -17.25
N ALA A 8 5.80 26.63 -16.77
CA ALA A 8 6.62 26.66 -15.56
C ALA A 8 5.83 26.21 -14.32
N ALA A 9 4.57 26.66 -14.17
CA ALA A 9 3.71 26.25 -13.06
C ALA A 9 3.35 24.75 -13.12
N LEU A 10 3.06 24.21 -14.31
CA LEU A 10 2.78 22.79 -14.52
C LEU A 10 4.02 21.92 -14.27
N GLN A 11 5.20 22.38 -14.68
CA GLN A 11 6.46 21.69 -14.36
C GLN A 11 6.70 21.63 -12.85
N ALA A 12 6.48 22.74 -12.13
CA ALA A 12 6.60 22.77 -10.67
C ALA A 12 5.58 21.83 -10.00
N GLU A 13 4.33 21.81 -10.47
CA GLU A 13 3.30 20.89 -10.01
C GLU A 13 3.70 19.43 -10.25
N TYR A 14 4.20 19.10 -11.45
CA TYR A 14 4.66 17.76 -11.81
C TYR A 14 5.79 17.27 -10.90
N LEU A 15 6.82 18.09 -10.68
CA LEU A 15 7.94 17.72 -9.80
C LEU A 15 7.48 17.50 -8.36
N HIS A 16 6.52 18.30 -7.88
CA HIS A 16 5.92 18.08 -6.57
C HIS A 16 5.12 16.77 -6.50
N LEU A 17 4.32 16.47 -7.52
CA LEU A 17 3.58 15.21 -7.62
C LEU A 17 4.51 14.00 -7.68
N GLN A 18 5.57 14.07 -8.48
CA GLN A 18 6.56 13.00 -8.61
C GLN A 18 7.21 12.67 -7.26
N LYS A 19 7.68 13.71 -6.55
CA LYS A 19 8.21 13.54 -5.19
C LYS A 19 7.18 12.92 -4.25
N THR A 20 5.93 13.38 -4.31
CA THR A 20 4.85 12.84 -3.47
C THR A 20 4.60 11.36 -3.76
N ILE A 21 4.61 10.96 -5.04
CA ILE A 21 4.45 9.55 -5.47
C ILE A 21 5.63 8.70 -5.00
N GLU A 22 6.86 9.19 -5.08
CA GLU A 22 8.06 8.51 -4.57
C GLU A 22 8.00 8.31 -3.04
N ASP A 23 7.48 9.30 -2.31
CA ASP A 23 7.25 9.19 -0.86
C ASP A 23 6.23 8.08 -0.52
N PHE A 24 5.21 7.85 -1.36
CA PHE A 24 4.29 6.72 -1.19
C PHE A 24 5.03 5.37 -1.30
N ASP A 25 5.94 5.23 -2.28
CA ASP A 25 6.69 3.98 -2.47
C ASP A 25 7.66 3.71 -1.31
N SER A 26 8.35 4.75 -0.81
CA SER A 26 9.21 4.65 0.38
C SER A 26 8.42 4.18 1.62
N ARG A 27 7.23 4.73 1.83
CA ARG A 27 6.34 4.33 2.94
C ARG A 27 5.79 2.91 2.74
N ALA A 28 5.49 2.50 1.51
CA ALA A 28 5.05 1.14 1.21
C ALA A 28 6.14 0.11 1.56
N LEU A 29 7.40 0.39 1.25
CA LEU A 29 8.53 -0.47 1.66
C LEU A 29 8.63 -0.58 3.19
N THR A 30 8.47 0.55 3.89
CA THR A 30 8.46 0.58 5.37
C THR A 30 7.33 -0.27 5.94
N ILE A 31 6.12 -0.15 5.40
CA ILE A 31 4.95 -0.95 5.81
C ILE A 31 5.20 -2.45 5.63
N LYS A 32 5.79 -2.86 4.50
CA LYS A 32 6.15 -4.27 4.24
C LYS A 32 7.15 -4.78 5.26
N ALA A 33 8.21 -4.01 5.51
CA ALA A 33 9.25 -4.38 6.45
C ALA A 33 8.68 -4.57 7.87
N TRP A 34 7.82 -3.65 8.31
CA TRP A 34 7.17 -3.74 9.62
C TRP A 34 6.20 -4.91 9.69
N SER A 35 5.39 -5.13 8.65
CA SER A 35 4.47 -6.27 8.62
C SER A 35 5.19 -7.60 8.80
N VAL A 36 6.27 -7.82 8.06
CA VAL A 36 7.05 -9.07 8.16
C VAL A 36 7.71 -9.18 9.53
N THR A 37 8.31 -8.08 10.02
CA THR A 37 8.99 -8.07 11.33
C THR A 37 8.03 -8.38 12.48
N PHE A 38 6.92 -7.64 12.59
CA PHE A 38 5.92 -7.86 13.65
C PHE A 38 5.28 -9.25 13.55
N GLY A 39 4.99 -9.72 12.34
CA GLY A 39 4.42 -11.05 12.14
C GLY A 39 5.37 -12.17 12.55
N LEU A 40 6.65 -12.09 12.16
CA LEU A 40 7.65 -13.10 12.52
C LEU A 40 8.00 -13.07 14.02
N VAL A 41 8.10 -11.88 14.62
CA VAL A 41 8.29 -11.74 16.07
C VAL A 41 7.12 -12.38 16.84
N SER A 42 5.89 -12.17 16.38
CA SER A 42 4.70 -12.78 17.00
C SER A 42 4.72 -14.31 16.87
N ILE A 43 5.16 -14.83 15.72
CA ILE A 43 5.35 -16.28 15.50
C ILE A 43 6.42 -16.84 16.45
N ALA A 44 7.58 -16.20 16.56
CA ALA A 44 8.62 -16.62 17.48
C ALA A 44 8.15 -16.56 18.95
N GLY A 45 7.37 -15.52 19.29
CA GLY A 45 6.74 -15.37 20.59
C GLY A 45 5.78 -16.50 20.94
N ALA A 46 5.10 -17.11 19.96
CA ALA A 46 4.23 -18.27 20.19
C ALA A 46 5.02 -19.46 20.76
N PHE A 47 6.16 -19.77 20.14
CA PHE A 47 7.06 -20.83 20.62
C PHE A 47 7.68 -20.49 21.96
N ALA A 48 8.13 -19.26 22.17
CA ALA A 48 8.74 -18.84 23.43
C ALA A 48 7.76 -18.79 24.61
N SER A 49 6.47 -18.58 24.35
CA SER A 49 5.42 -18.50 25.37
C SER A 49 4.61 -19.78 25.52
N HIS A 50 4.92 -20.83 24.76
CA HIS A 50 4.16 -22.08 24.70
C HIS A 50 2.65 -21.85 24.48
N SER A 51 2.31 -20.83 23.67
CA SER A 51 0.92 -20.43 23.43
C SER A 51 0.65 -20.30 21.95
N TYR A 52 -0.52 -20.77 21.51
CA TYR A 52 -0.96 -20.63 20.11
C TYR A 52 -1.54 -19.24 19.80
N ILE A 53 -1.86 -18.42 20.82
CA ILE A 53 -2.49 -17.10 20.63
C ILE A 53 -1.62 -16.15 19.79
N PRO A 54 -0.29 -16.07 19.98
CA PRO A 54 0.55 -15.17 19.18
C PRO A 54 0.56 -15.50 17.67
N PHE A 55 0.21 -16.73 17.24
CA PHE A 55 0.00 -17.03 15.82
C PHE A 55 -1.21 -16.28 15.23
N LEU A 56 -2.30 -16.14 16.00
CA LEU A 56 -3.44 -15.29 15.60
C LEU A 56 -3.08 -13.82 15.59
N ILE A 57 -2.33 -13.35 16.60
CA ILE A 57 -1.84 -11.97 16.65
C ILE A 57 -1.02 -11.65 15.41
N SER A 58 -0.09 -12.54 15.03
CA SER A 58 0.70 -12.43 13.80
C SER A 58 -0.18 -12.24 12.56
N SER A 59 -1.21 -13.08 12.43
CA SER A 59 -2.13 -13.07 11.30
C SER A 59 -2.96 -11.78 11.24
N MET A 60 -3.52 -11.35 12.37
CA MET A 60 -4.33 -10.14 12.47
C MET A 60 -3.50 -8.87 12.23
N SER A 61 -2.32 -8.77 12.83
CA SER A 61 -1.42 -7.64 12.60
C SER A 61 -1.02 -7.53 11.14
N THR A 62 -0.67 -8.65 10.51
CA THR A 62 -0.32 -8.70 9.09
C THR A 62 -1.48 -8.28 8.20
N ALA A 63 -2.71 -8.70 8.51
CA ALA A 63 -3.91 -8.27 7.80
C ALA A 63 -4.13 -6.75 7.89
N ILE A 64 -3.87 -6.14 9.05
CA ILE A 64 -3.97 -4.67 9.23
C ILE A 64 -2.92 -3.96 8.37
N PHE A 65 -1.66 -4.43 8.37
CA PHE A 65 -0.62 -3.86 7.51
C PHE A 65 -0.95 -3.98 6.02
N TRP A 66 -1.55 -5.10 5.60
CA TRP A 66 -2.00 -5.28 4.23
C TRP A 66 -3.10 -4.28 3.83
N LEU A 67 -4.06 -4.04 4.73
CA LEU A 67 -5.08 -3.01 4.53
C LEU A 67 -4.46 -1.60 4.43
N LEU A 68 -3.48 -1.30 5.29
CA LEU A 68 -2.76 -0.03 5.24
C LEU A 68 -2.02 0.14 3.90
N GLU A 69 -1.22 -0.84 3.47
CA GLU A 69 -0.53 -0.77 2.18
C GLU A 69 -1.53 -0.56 1.03
N THR A 70 -2.65 -1.27 1.05
CA THR A 70 -3.72 -1.12 0.05
C THR A 70 -4.23 0.31 -0.01
N GLN A 71 -4.49 0.95 1.13
CA GLN A 71 -4.90 2.37 1.17
C GLN A 71 -3.83 3.30 0.61
N TRP A 72 -2.56 3.11 1.02
CA TRP A 72 -1.44 3.90 0.49
C TRP A 72 -1.29 3.75 -1.03
N LYS A 73 -1.44 2.53 -1.56
CA LYS A 73 -1.38 2.26 -3.00
C LYS A 73 -2.55 2.91 -3.75
N LEU A 74 -3.76 2.89 -3.19
CA LEU A 74 -4.91 3.59 -3.78
C LEU A 74 -4.69 5.10 -3.85
N PHE A 75 -4.14 5.70 -2.79
CA PHE A 75 -3.79 7.13 -2.78
C PHE A 75 -2.74 7.47 -3.83
N GLN A 76 -1.69 6.65 -3.98
CA GLN A 76 -0.66 6.81 -5.00
C GLN A 76 -1.25 6.84 -6.43
N ILE A 77 -2.20 5.96 -6.73
CA ILE A 77 -2.87 5.92 -8.05
C ILE A 77 -3.64 7.23 -8.30
N CYS A 78 -4.33 7.76 -7.28
CA CYS A 78 -5.06 9.02 -7.41
C CYS A 78 -4.15 10.21 -7.76
N TYR A 79 -2.97 10.30 -7.12
CA TYR A 79 -1.97 11.34 -7.45
C TYR A 79 -1.37 11.15 -8.85
N SER A 80 -1.18 9.90 -9.28
CA SER A 80 -0.63 9.57 -10.61
C SER A 80 -1.51 10.06 -11.77
N SER A 81 -2.83 10.19 -11.56
CA SER A 81 -3.76 10.72 -12.56
C SER A 81 -3.39 12.14 -13.00
N ARG A 82 -3.11 13.04 -12.05
CA ARG A 82 -2.73 14.42 -12.37
C ARG A 82 -1.36 14.50 -13.04
N SER A 83 -0.41 13.68 -12.59
CA SER A 83 0.92 13.60 -13.20
C SER A 83 0.81 13.22 -14.69
N SER A 84 0.01 12.20 -14.99
CA SER A 84 -0.22 11.71 -16.36
C SER A 84 -0.83 12.80 -17.26
N LEU A 85 -1.78 13.59 -16.76
CA LEU A 85 -2.38 14.71 -17.51
C LEU A 85 -1.36 15.81 -17.83
N ILE A 86 -0.44 16.09 -16.92
CA ILE A 86 0.62 17.07 -17.16
C ILE A 86 1.61 16.55 -18.22
N GLU A 87 1.96 15.26 -18.18
CA GLU A 87 2.77 14.66 -19.25
C GLU A 87 2.09 14.71 -20.61
N GLU A 88 0.78 14.44 -20.67
CA GLU A 88 0.01 14.56 -21.91
C GLU A 88 -0.02 15.99 -22.45
N HIS A 89 -0.02 16.98 -21.55
CA HIS A 89 0.12 18.38 -21.93
C HIS A 89 1.45 18.67 -22.61
N PHE A 90 2.56 18.28 -21.99
CA PHE A 90 3.89 18.47 -22.58
C PHE A 90 4.14 17.62 -23.84
N ARG A 91 3.41 16.50 -24.00
CA ARG A 91 3.40 15.72 -25.25
C ARG A 91 2.53 16.34 -26.36
N GLY A 92 1.83 17.43 -26.09
CA GLY A 92 0.89 18.05 -27.05
C GLY A 92 -0.38 17.23 -27.30
N LYS A 93 -0.68 16.22 -26.46
CA LYS A 93 -1.86 15.34 -26.59
C LYS A 93 -3.09 15.86 -25.84
N ALA A 94 -2.88 16.66 -24.80
CA ALA A 94 -3.93 17.29 -24.02
C ALA A 94 -3.60 18.76 -23.77
N LYS A 95 -4.61 19.58 -23.45
CA LYS A 95 -4.40 20.97 -23.05
C LYS A 95 -4.84 21.13 -21.60
N VAL A 96 -3.88 21.38 -20.71
CA VAL A 96 -4.15 21.68 -19.30
C VAL A 96 -4.12 23.19 -19.13
N GLU A 97 -5.27 23.80 -18.83
CA GLU A 97 -5.41 25.26 -18.77
C GLU A 97 -5.12 25.83 -17.36
N HIS A 98 -5.19 24.98 -16.34
CA HIS A 98 -5.09 25.39 -14.94
C HIS A 98 -4.04 24.55 -14.20
N PRO A 99 -2.98 25.17 -13.66
CA PRO A 99 -2.04 24.50 -12.78
C PRO A 99 -2.60 24.39 -11.36
N PHE A 100 -1.89 23.64 -10.52
CA PHE A 100 -2.15 23.49 -9.08
C PHE A 100 -3.54 22.90 -8.77
N GLN A 101 -3.98 21.93 -9.57
CA GLN A 101 -5.28 21.26 -9.45
C GLN A 101 -5.17 19.88 -8.77
N ILE A 102 -4.17 19.70 -7.92
CA ILE A 102 -3.88 18.41 -7.27
C ILE A 102 -5.09 17.90 -6.48
N GLY A 103 -5.68 18.71 -5.60
CA GLY A 103 -6.77 18.27 -4.73
C GLY A 103 -8.07 17.94 -5.48
N SER A 104 -8.43 18.74 -6.48
CA SER A 104 -9.62 18.52 -7.32
C SER A 104 -9.45 17.29 -8.22
N SER A 105 -8.28 17.13 -8.83
CA SER A 105 -7.92 15.95 -9.62
C SER A 105 -7.90 14.68 -8.76
N TRP A 106 -7.28 14.74 -7.58
CA TRP A 106 -7.24 13.63 -6.64
C TRP A 106 -8.63 13.20 -6.18
N SER A 107 -9.51 14.15 -5.80
CA SER A 107 -10.88 13.85 -5.36
C SER A 107 -11.70 13.18 -6.45
N THR A 108 -11.52 13.63 -7.70
CA THR A 108 -12.16 13.03 -8.87
C THR A 108 -11.65 11.61 -9.11
N ALA A 109 -10.33 11.41 -9.07
CA ALA A 109 -9.72 10.09 -9.22
C ALA A 109 -10.13 9.13 -8.09
N TRP A 110 -10.23 9.61 -6.85
CA TRP A 110 -10.66 8.83 -5.68
C TRP A 110 -12.09 8.33 -5.85
N LYS A 111 -13.02 9.19 -6.29
CA LYS A 111 -14.41 8.80 -6.57
C LYS A 111 -14.49 7.71 -7.64
N ALA A 112 -13.69 7.82 -8.70
CA ALA A 112 -13.65 6.83 -9.78
C ALA A 112 -13.03 5.49 -9.34
N ILE A 113 -11.96 5.52 -8.55
CA ILE A 113 -11.24 4.32 -8.09
C ILE A 113 -12.02 3.55 -7.03
N ARG A 114 -12.73 4.26 -6.14
CA ARG A 114 -13.54 3.67 -5.06
C ARG A 114 -14.54 2.64 -5.59
N THR A 115 -15.10 2.85 -6.78
CA THR A 115 -16.08 1.94 -7.38
C THR A 115 -15.45 0.80 -8.19
N GLN A 116 -14.25 0.99 -8.75
CA GLN A 116 -13.66 0.05 -9.71
C GLN A 116 -12.55 -0.83 -9.15
N LYS A 117 -11.58 -0.25 -8.41
CA LYS A 117 -10.31 -0.93 -8.11
C LYS A 117 -10.10 -1.31 -6.64
N LEU A 118 -11.02 -0.91 -5.75
CA LEU A 118 -10.90 -1.16 -4.31
C LEU A 118 -10.73 -2.65 -3.97
N LYS A 119 -11.36 -3.55 -4.74
CA LYS A 119 -11.27 -5.01 -4.53
C LYS A 119 -10.04 -5.66 -5.19
N GLN A 120 -9.43 -5.00 -6.17
CA GLN A 120 -8.35 -5.58 -6.97
C GLN A 120 -6.96 -5.26 -6.42
N VAL A 121 -6.76 -4.04 -5.93
CA VAL A 121 -5.47 -3.59 -5.38
C VAL A 121 -4.90 -4.50 -4.28
N PRO A 122 -5.68 -4.99 -3.29
CA PRO A 122 -5.10 -5.87 -2.27
C PRO A 122 -4.57 -7.18 -2.86
N LEU A 123 -5.11 -7.63 -4.01
CA LEU A 123 -4.71 -8.88 -4.67
C LEU A 123 -3.55 -8.71 -5.66
N TRP A 124 -3.04 -7.50 -5.87
CA TRP A 124 -1.88 -7.30 -6.72
C TRP A 124 -0.67 -8.03 -6.15
N PRO A 125 0.10 -8.82 -6.93
CA PRO A 125 1.16 -9.67 -6.40
C PRO A 125 2.14 -8.91 -5.50
N HIS A 126 2.58 -7.72 -5.93
CA HIS A 126 3.55 -6.93 -5.18
C HIS A 126 2.99 -6.28 -3.90
N VAL A 127 1.66 -6.20 -3.75
CA VAL A 127 0.97 -5.75 -2.52
C VAL A 127 0.67 -6.97 -1.64
N ALA A 128 0.14 -8.04 -2.22
CA ALA A 128 -0.30 -9.23 -1.50
C ALA A 128 0.84 -10.06 -0.93
N LEU A 129 1.87 -10.38 -1.74
CA LEU A 129 2.85 -11.43 -1.45
C LEU A 129 3.48 -11.37 -0.04
N PRO A 130 4.05 -10.23 0.42
CA PRO A 130 4.70 -10.19 1.73
C PRO A 130 3.70 -10.41 2.88
N HIS A 131 2.48 -9.89 2.76
CA HIS A 131 1.47 -10.00 3.80
C HIS A 131 0.76 -11.34 3.78
N ALA A 132 0.34 -11.81 2.60
CA ALA A 132 -0.35 -13.07 2.43
C ALA A 132 0.51 -14.24 2.95
N PHE A 133 1.82 -14.22 2.68
CA PHE A 133 2.73 -15.25 3.18
C PHE A 133 2.70 -15.35 4.71
N VAL A 134 2.94 -14.23 5.41
CA VAL A 134 3.03 -14.21 6.89
C VAL A 134 1.67 -14.49 7.52
N MET A 135 0.59 -13.95 6.94
CA MET A 135 -0.77 -14.19 7.41
C MET A 135 -1.18 -15.66 7.28
N ILE A 136 -0.92 -16.28 6.12
CA ILE A 136 -1.21 -17.70 5.90
C ILE A 136 -0.37 -18.57 6.84
N LEU A 137 0.92 -18.24 7.01
CA LEU A 137 1.79 -18.96 7.94
C LEU A 137 1.26 -18.92 9.38
N GLY A 138 0.86 -17.74 9.87
CA GLY A 138 0.26 -17.61 11.20
C GLY A 138 -1.04 -18.41 11.35
N ILE A 139 -1.93 -18.37 10.36
CA ILE A 139 -3.18 -19.15 10.37
C ILE A 139 -2.89 -20.65 10.40
N LEU A 140 -1.97 -21.12 9.56
CA LEU A 140 -1.58 -22.54 9.49
C LEU A 140 -0.99 -23.01 10.81
N LEU A 141 -0.05 -22.27 11.39
CA LEU A 141 0.58 -22.63 12.66
C LEU A 141 -0.42 -22.64 13.82
N PHE A 142 -1.38 -21.71 13.83
CA PHE A 142 -2.49 -21.74 14.79
C PHE A 142 -3.28 -23.04 14.69
N PHE A 143 -3.74 -23.42 13.49
CA PHE A 143 -4.53 -24.65 13.32
C PHE A 143 -3.74 -25.92 13.65
N LEU A 144 -2.46 -25.98 13.26
CA LEU A 144 -1.59 -27.12 13.58
C LEU A 144 -1.32 -27.25 15.08
N SER A 145 -1.24 -26.11 15.79
CA SER A 145 -1.03 -26.12 17.23
C SER A 145 -2.28 -26.54 18.00
N ILE A 146 -3.47 -26.03 17.66
CA ILE A 146 -4.72 -26.43 18.34
C ILE A 146 -5.13 -27.88 18.03
N THR A 147 -4.62 -28.46 16.95
CA THR A 147 -4.83 -29.88 16.60
C THR A 147 -3.74 -30.79 17.15
N HIS A 148 -2.81 -30.25 17.95
CA HIS A 148 -1.67 -30.96 18.55
C HIS A 148 -0.75 -31.65 17.53
N VAL A 149 -0.75 -31.19 16.27
CA VAL A 149 0.25 -31.61 15.28
C VAL A 149 1.59 -30.96 15.59
N ILE A 150 1.57 -29.70 16.03
CA ILE A 150 2.70 -29.00 16.62
C ILE A 150 2.44 -28.94 18.12
N ASP A 151 3.28 -29.64 18.88
CA ASP A 151 3.28 -29.53 20.32
C ASP A 151 4.16 -28.35 20.74
N LEU A 152 3.54 -27.32 21.32
CA LEU A 152 4.26 -26.17 21.84
C LEU A 152 4.88 -26.46 23.20
N ASP A 153 4.41 -27.48 23.92
CA ASP A 153 4.88 -27.86 25.27
C ASP A 153 5.98 -28.94 25.22
N ALA A 154 6.41 -29.33 24.01
CA ALA A 154 7.50 -30.27 23.83
C ALA A 154 8.80 -29.71 24.47
N PRO A 155 9.50 -30.50 25.29
CA PRO A 155 10.66 -30.06 26.08
C PRO A 155 11.89 -29.69 25.26
#